data_AF-G9KWN2-F1
#
_entry.id   AF-G9KWN2-F1
#
_cell.length_a   1.000
_cell.length_b   1.000
_cell.length_c   1.000
_cell.angle_alpha   90.00
_cell.angle_beta   90.00
_cell.angle_gamma   90.00
#
_symmetry.space_group_name_H-M   'P 1'
#
loop_
_entity.id
_entity.type
_entity.pdbx_description
1 polymer ?
#
loop_
_entity_poly.entity_id
_entity_poly.type
_entity_poly.pdbx_seq_one_letter_code
_entity_poly.pdbx_strand_id
1 'polypeptide(L)'
;QVGGPEGILQNGAVDDSVAKTSQLLAELNFEEDEEDTYYTKDLPVHACSYCGIHDPACVVYCNTSKKWFCNGRGNTSGSHIVNHLVRAKCKEVTLHKDGPLGETVLECYNCGCRNVFLLGFIPAKADSVVVLLCRQPCASQSSLKDINWDSSQWPQWQPLIQDRCFLSWLVKIPSEQEQLRARQITAQQINKLEELWKENPSATLEDLEKPGVDEEPQHVLLRYEDAYQYQNIFGPLVKLEADYDKKLKESQTQDNITVRWDLGLNKKRIAYFTLPKTDSDMRLMQGDEICLRYKGDLAPLWKGIGHVIKVPDNYGDEIAIELRSSVGAPVEVTHNFQVDFVWKSTSFDRMQSALKTFAVDETSVSGYIYHKLLGHEVEDVIIKCQLPKRFTAQGLPDLNHSQVYAVKTVLQRPLSLIQGPPGTGKTVTSATIVYHLARQGNGPVLVCAPSNIAVDQLTEKIHQTGLKVVRLCAKSREAIDSPVSFLALHNQIRNMDSMPELQKLQQLKDETGELSSADEKRYRALKRTA
;
A
#
# COMPACT_ATOMS: atom_id res chain seq x y z
N GLN A 1 -16.16 97.00 -28.03
CA GLN A 1 -15.55 97.23 -29.36
C GLN A 1 -15.33 95.86 -29.98
N VAL A 2 -16.24 95.48 -30.88
CA VAL A 2 -16.00 95.19 -32.31
C VAL A 2 -15.19 93.89 -32.47
N GLY A 3 -15.65 92.80 -33.08
CA GLY A 3 -16.84 92.49 -33.87
C GLY A 3 -16.53 91.23 -34.69
N GLY A 4 -17.28 90.13 -34.49
CA GLY A 4 -18.04 89.44 -35.55
C GLY A 4 -17.29 88.27 -36.22
N PRO A 5 -17.97 87.40 -36.99
CA PRO A 5 -19.34 86.92 -36.85
C PRO A 5 -19.49 85.38 -36.98
N GLU A 6 -20.72 84.93 -36.73
CA GLU A 6 -21.26 83.59 -36.93
C GLU A 6 -21.06 83.04 -38.36
N GLY A 7 -20.93 81.71 -38.43
CA GLY A 7 -21.00 80.92 -39.66
C GLY A 7 -21.49 79.50 -39.35
N ILE A 8 -22.80 79.32 -39.40
CA ILE A 8 -23.51 78.03 -39.38
C ILE A 8 -23.13 77.23 -40.63
N LEU A 9 -22.65 75.99 -40.49
CA LEU A 9 -22.80 74.94 -41.51
C LEU A 9 -22.78 73.53 -40.87
N GLN A 10 -23.99 72.99 -40.70
CA GLN A 10 -24.40 71.59 -40.89
C GLN A 10 -23.46 70.46 -40.46
N ASN A 11 -23.76 69.90 -39.28
CA ASN A 11 -23.59 68.47 -38.99
C ASN A 11 -24.51 67.66 -39.92
N GLY A 12 -23.93 66.88 -40.83
CA GLY A 12 -24.71 66.03 -41.73
C GLY A 12 -23.85 65.19 -42.67
N ALA A 13 -22.94 64.37 -42.12
CA ALA A 13 -22.26 63.32 -42.90
C ALA A 13 -21.49 62.25 -42.09
N VAL A 14 -21.46 62.28 -40.75
CA VAL A 14 -20.60 61.35 -39.96
C VAL A 14 -21.39 60.31 -39.14
N ASP A 15 -22.63 60.59 -38.76
CA ASP A 15 -23.49 59.63 -38.03
C ASP A 15 -24.00 58.47 -38.90
N ASP A 16 -24.04 58.63 -40.22
CA ASP A 16 -24.53 57.59 -41.14
C ASP A 16 -23.52 56.43 -41.32
N SER A 17 -22.25 56.64 -40.96
CA SER A 17 -21.21 55.60 -40.98
C SER A 17 -21.22 54.73 -39.72
N VAL A 18 -21.55 55.31 -38.56
CA VAL A 18 -21.63 54.58 -37.28
C VAL A 18 -22.94 53.81 -37.17
N ALA A 19 -24.05 54.35 -37.69
CA ALA A 19 -25.32 53.64 -37.81
C ALA A 19 -25.26 52.48 -38.83
N LYS A 20 -24.63 52.67 -40.01
CA LYS A 20 -24.43 51.58 -40.99
C LYS A 20 -23.49 50.49 -40.49
N THR A 21 -22.45 50.83 -39.73
CA THR A 21 -21.55 49.82 -39.14
C THR A 21 -22.26 49.03 -38.03
N SER A 22 -23.16 49.68 -37.27
CA SER A 22 -23.95 49.03 -36.22
C SER A 22 -25.08 48.14 -36.77
N GLN A 23 -25.65 48.50 -37.94
CA GLN A 23 -26.60 47.65 -38.66
C GLN A 23 -25.91 46.50 -39.41
N LEU A 24 -24.72 46.71 -40.00
CA LEU A 24 -23.93 45.63 -40.60
C LEU A 24 -23.41 44.62 -39.56
N LEU A 25 -23.18 45.05 -38.30
CA LEU A 25 -22.86 44.13 -37.19
C LEU A 25 -24.09 43.38 -36.65
N ALA A 26 -25.31 43.90 -36.85
CA ALA A 26 -26.56 43.25 -36.45
C ALA A 26 -27.12 42.29 -37.52
N GLU A 27 -26.68 42.43 -38.78
CA GLU A 27 -27.05 41.55 -39.91
C GLU A 27 -25.99 40.48 -40.23
N LEU A 28 -24.88 40.45 -39.49
CA LEU A 28 -24.04 39.26 -39.42
C LEU A 28 -24.73 38.23 -38.52
N ASN A 29 -25.76 37.59 -39.05
CA ASN A 29 -26.05 36.21 -38.70
C ASN A 29 -24.77 35.43 -39.04
N PHE A 30 -23.92 35.21 -38.04
CA PHE A 30 -23.20 33.97 -38.03
C PHE A 30 -24.30 32.91 -38.05
N GLU A 31 -24.46 32.24 -39.18
CA GLU A 31 -24.87 30.84 -39.12
C GLU A 31 -23.90 30.26 -38.08
N GLU A 32 -24.39 30.08 -36.85
CA GLU A 32 -23.83 29.09 -35.96
C GLU A 32 -23.91 27.82 -36.81
N ASP A 33 -22.81 27.51 -37.50
CA ASP A 33 -22.63 26.26 -38.18
C ASP A 33 -23.13 25.20 -37.20
N GLU A 34 -24.03 24.35 -37.70
CA GLU A 34 -24.70 23.28 -36.99
C GLU A 34 -23.70 22.20 -36.49
N GLU A 35 -22.61 22.58 -35.84
CA GLU A 35 -21.56 21.71 -35.32
C GLU A 35 -21.73 21.41 -33.83
N ASP A 36 -22.37 22.29 -33.05
CA ASP A 36 -22.56 22.08 -31.60
C ASP A 36 -23.77 21.18 -31.24
N THR A 37 -24.56 20.76 -32.22
CA THR A 37 -25.66 19.80 -32.03
C THR A 37 -25.33 18.35 -32.43
N TYR A 38 -24.08 18.04 -32.79
CA TYR A 38 -23.70 16.66 -33.17
C TYR A 38 -23.22 15.76 -32.00
N TYR A 39 -23.02 16.29 -30.79
CA TYR A 39 -22.38 15.55 -29.68
C TYR A 39 -23.32 14.86 -28.66
N THR A 40 -24.58 14.63 -29.01
CA THR A 40 -25.49 13.77 -28.21
C THR A 40 -26.15 12.68 -29.05
N LYS A 41 -25.40 12.07 -29.96
CA LYS A 41 -25.63 10.65 -30.24
C LYS A 41 -24.91 9.87 -29.15
N ASP A 42 -25.66 9.16 -28.32
CA ASP A 42 -25.10 8.21 -27.36
C ASP A 42 -24.03 7.38 -28.09
N LEU A 43 -22.79 7.44 -27.58
CA LEU A 43 -21.70 6.66 -28.12
C LEU A 43 -22.12 5.18 -28.15
N PRO A 44 -21.66 4.40 -29.14
CA PRO A 44 -21.94 2.97 -29.14
C PRO A 44 -21.53 2.32 -27.82
N VAL A 45 -22.25 1.29 -27.37
CA VAL A 45 -21.95 0.57 -26.11
C VAL A 45 -20.50 0.08 -26.02
N HIS A 46 -19.86 -0.18 -27.15
CA HIS A 46 -18.47 -0.62 -27.24
C HIS A 46 -17.43 0.51 -27.32
N ALA A 47 -17.84 1.76 -27.14
CA ALA A 47 -16.93 2.89 -27.12
C ALA A 47 -15.96 2.82 -25.95
N CYS A 48 -14.71 3.21 -26.22
CA CYS A 48 -13.67 3.27 -25.20
C CYS A 48 -14.07 4.23 -24.08
N SER A 49 -14.14 3.73 -22.85
CA SER A 49 -14.55 4.50 -21.67
C SER A 49 -13.58 5.63 -21.27
N TYR A 50 -12.43 5.76 -21.93
CA TYR A 50 -11.51 6.88 -21.74
C TYR A 50 -11.63 7.95 -22.83
N CYS A 51 -11.53 7.55 -24.10
CA CYS A 51 -11.38 8.51 -25.21
C CYS A 51 -12.54 8.51 -26.21
N GLY A 52 -13.48 7.57 -26.09
CA GLY A 52 -14.65 7.46 -26.97
C GLY A 52 -14.43 6.71 -28.29
N ILE A 53 -13.21 6.27 -28.62
CA ILE A 53 -12.95 5.45 -29.83
C ILE A 53 -13.83 4.20 -29.82
N HIS A 54 -14.53 3.96 -30.92
CA HIS A 54 -15.56 2.92 -31.01
C HIS A 54 -15.47 2.11 -32.31
N ASP A 55 -14.29 2.02 -32.95
CA ASP A 55 -14.07 1.03 -34.02
C ASP A 55 -14.07 -0.38 -33.41
N PRO A 56 -14.99 -1.29 -33.83
CA PRO A 56 -15.03 -2.67 -33.38
C PRO A 56 -13.70 -3.42 -33.43
N ALA A 57 -12.84 -3.14 -34.42
CA ALA A 57 -11.57 -3.84 -34.56
C ALA A 57 -10.49 -3.35 -33.58
N CYS A 58 -10.72 -2.20 -32.93
CA CYS A 58 -9.76 -1.53 -32.08
C CYS A 58 -10.10 -1.60 -30.58
N VAL A 59 -11.26 -2.16 -30.21
CA VAL A 59 -11.76 -2.17 -28.83
C VAL A 59 -11.74 -3.55 -28.20
N VAL A 60 -11.51 -3.56 -26.88
CA VAL A 60 -11.42 -4.76 -26.05
C VAL A 60 -12.31 -4.57 -24.82
N TYR A 61 -13.09 -5.59 -24.50
CA TYR A 61 -13.95 -5.61 -23.33
C TYR A 61 -13.21 -6.18 -22.12
N CYS A 62 -13.21 -5.46 -21.00
CA CYS A 62 -12.70 -5.97 -19.74
C CYS A 62 -13.82 -6.68 -18.96
N ASN A 63 -13.66 -7.98 -18.72
CA ASN A 63 -14.72 -8.81 -18.15
C ASN A 63 -15.04 -8.43 -16.68
N THR A 64 -14.03 -7.95 -15.95
CA THR A 64 -14.17 -7.57 -14.54
C THR A 64 -14.85 -6.21 -14.37
N SER A 65 -14.38 -5.18 -15.08
CA SER A 65 -14.95 -3.82 -14.99
C SER A 65 -16.21 -3.62 -15.84
N LYS A 66 -16.49 -4.56 -16.74
CA LYS A 66 -17.61 -4.52 -17.69
C LYS A 66 -17.60 -3.28 -18.60
N LYS A 67 -16.41 -2.80 -18.95
CA LYS A 67 -16.18 -1.60 -19.77
C LYS A 67 -15.32 -1.92 -20.99
N TRP A 68 -15.48 -1.12 -22.04
CA TRP A 68 -14.71 -1.23 -23.28
C TRP A 68 -13.55 -0.23 -23.29
N PHE A 69 -12.41 -0.66 -23.82
CA PHE A 69 -11.23 0.19 -23.97
C PHE A 69 -10.56 -0.06 -25.32
N CYS A 70 -10.03 0.99 -25.95
CA CYS A 70 -9.34 0.84 -27.23
C CYS A 70 -7.87 0.43 -27.05
N ASN A 71 -7.26 -0.07 -28.13
CA ASN A 71 -5.84 -0.38 -28.20
C ASN A 71 -4.97 0.81 -28.64
N GLY A 72 -5.54 2.01 -28.74
CA GLY A 72 -4.81 3.27 -29.00
C GLY A 72 -4.12 3.80 -27.74
N ARG A 73 -3.02 4.55 -27.93
CA ARG A 73 -2.23 5.14 -26.82
C ARG A 73 -2.67 6.55 -26.45
N GLY A 74 -3.23 7.30 -27.40
CA GLY A 74 -3.61 8.70 -27.21
C GLY A 74 -2.46 9.50 -26.58
N ASN A 75 -2.75 10.21 -25.49
CA ASN A 75 -1.78 11.03 -24.76
C ASN A 75 -1.08 10.28 -23.62
N THR A 76 -1.02 8.95 -23.68
CA THR A 76 -0.44 8.10 -22.63
C THR A 76 0.69 7.23 -23.16
N SER A 77 1.48 6.63 -22.26
CA SER A 77 2.66 5.81 -22.64
C SER A 77 2.35 4.36 -23.02
N GLY A 78 1.08 3.96 -23.04
CA GLY A 78 0.62 2.59 -23.36
C GLY A 78 -0.83 2.62 -23.85
N SER A 79 -1.40 1.51 -24.30
CA SER A 79 -2.80 1.55 -24.77
C SER A 79 -3.79 1.73 -23.63
N HIS A 80 -4.96 2.30 -23.93
CA HIS A 80 -6.01 2.51 -22.94
C HIS A 80 -6.42 1.22 -22.23
N ILE A 81 -6.59 0.10 -22.96
CA ILE A 81 -6.89 -1.19 -22.33
C ILE A 81 -5.78 -1.65 -21.40
N VAL A 82 -4.50 -1.55 -21.77
CA VAL A 82 -3.40 -2.00 -20.92
C VAL A 82 -3.28 -1.12 -19.67
N ASN A 83 -3.43 0.20 -19.82
CA ASN A 83 -3.43 1.13 -18.69
C ASN A 83 -4.57 0.83 -17.71
N HIS A 84 -5.78 0.55 -18.22
CA HIS A 84 -6.93 0.12 -17.41
C HIS A 84 -6.64 -1.21 -16.68
N LEU A 85 -6.23 -2.26 -17.39
CA LEU A 85 -5.99 -3.58 -16.81
C LEU A 85 -4.98 -3.52 -15.66
N VAL A 86 -3.91 -2.75 -15.82
CA VAL A 86 -2.89 -2.56 -14.78
C VAL A 86 -3.47 -1.84 -13.55
N ARG A 87 -4.20 -0.74 -13.76
CA ARG A 87 -4.72 0.11 -12.65
C ARG A 87 -5.88 -0.53 -11.90
N ALA A 88 -6.81 -1.11 -12.65
CA ALA A 88 -7.98 -1.81 -12.12
C ALA A 88 -7.64 -3.25 -11.67
N LYS A 89 -6.38 -3.68 -11.76
CA LYS A 89 -5.91 -5.05 -11.44
C LYS A 89 -6.74 -6.15 -12.13
N CYS A 90 -7.17 -5.87 -13.35
CA CYS A 90 -7.97 -6.77 -14.17
C CYS A 90 -7.05 -7.58 -15.09
N LYS A 91 -7.49 -8.78 -15.46
CA LYS A 91 -6.66 -9.72 -16.23
C LYS A 91 -7.39 -10.44 -17.37
N GLU A 92 -8.72 -10.41 -17.38
CA GLU A 92 -9.55 -11.15 -18.34
C GLU A 92 -10.23 -10.20 -19.31
N VAL A 93 -10.18 -10.55 -20.60
CA VAL A 93 -10.74 -9.72 -21.67
C VAL A 93 -11.47 -10.54 -22.72
N THR A 94 -12.39 -9.88 -23.42
CA THR A 94 -13.15 -10.42 -24.53
C THR A 94 -13.05 -9.49 -25.73
N LEU A 95 -12.87 -10.06 -26.92
CA LEU A 95 -12.84 -9.32 -28.18
C LEU A 95 -14.25 -8.96 -28.66
N HIS A 96 -14.35 -7.92 -29.50
CA HIS A 96 -15.64 -7.51 -30.07
C HIS A 96 -16.14 -8.51 -31.12
N LYS A 97 -17.47 -8.68 -31.22
CA LYS A 97 -18.14 -9.58 -32.17
C LYS A 97 -17.77 -9.34 -33.64
N ASP A 98 -17.56 -8.08 -34.01
CA ASP A 98 -17.17 -7.65 -35.37
C ASP A 98 -15.65 -7.44 -35.48
N GLY A 99 -14.88 -7.90 -34.49
CA GLY A 99 -13.42 -7.86 -34.50
C GLY A 99 -12.80 -8.99 -35.34
N PRO A 100 -11.47 -8.98 -35.54
CA PRO A 100 -10.78 -9.93 -36.43
C PRO A 100 -11.00 -11.42 -36.12
N LEU A 101 -11.28 -11.76 -34.86
CA LEU A 101 -11.51 -13.13 -34.38
C LEU A 101 -12.93 -13.33 -33.81
N GLY A 102 -13.84 -12.38 -34.01
CA GLY A 102 -15.17 -12.39 -33.42
C GLY A 102 -15.18 -12.31 -31.88
N GLU A 103 -16.35 -12.58 -31.29
CA GLU A 103 -16.56 -12.50 -29.84
C GLU A 103 -15.90 -13.70 -29.14
N THR A 104 -14.64 -13.51 -28.75
CA THR A 104 -13.82 -14.55 -28.14
C THR A 104 -13.20 -14.06 -26.83
N VAL A 105 -13.34 -14.87 -25.77
CA VAL A 105 -12.62 -14.68 -24.51
C VAL A 105 -11.19 -15.17 -24.70
N LEU A 106 -10.20 -14.33 -24.39
CA LEU A 106 -8.80 -14.70 -24.55
C LEU A 106 -8.36 -15.61 -23.41
N GLU A 107 -8.11 -16.88 -23.73
CA GLU A 107 -7.66 -17.88 -22.77
C GLU A 107 -6.62 -18.84 -23.35
N CYS A 108 -5.82 -19.45 -22.46
CA CYS A 108 -4.84 -20.44 -22.82
C CYS A 108 -5.54 -21.71 -23.30
N TYR A 109 -5.20 -22.19 -24.49
CA TYR A 109 -5.78 -23.40 -25.08
C TYR A 109 -5.55 -24.66 -24.22
N ASN A 110 -4.44 -24.72 -23.47
CA ASN A 110 -4.08 -25.89 -22.67
C ASN A 110 -4.74 -25.89 -21.28
N CYS A 111 -4.65 -24.79 -20.54
CA CYS A 111 -5.09 -24.73 -19.14
C CYS A 111 -6.30 -23.83 -18.87
N GLY A 112 -6.85 -23.17 -19.89
CA GLY A 112 -7.97 -22.22 -19.74
C GLY A 112 -7.63 -20.93 -18.98
N CYS A 113 -6.34 -20.65 -18.72
CA CYS A 113 -5.93 -19.42 -18.03
C CYS A 113 -6.29 -18.18 -18.86
N ARG A 114 -7.01 -17.23 -18.24
CA ARG A 114 -7.49 -15.99 -18.87
C ARG A 114 -6.64 -14.77 -18.61
N ASN A 115 -5.46 -14.91 -18.00
CA ASN A 115 -4.61 -13.77 -17.68
C ASN A 115 -3.81 -13.31 -18.90
N VAL A 116 -4.25 -12.22 -19.54
CA VAL A 116 -3.64 -11.70 -20.77
C VAL A 116 -2.15 -11.33 -20.63
N PHE A 117 -1.67 -11.01 -19.43
CA PHE A 117 -0.25 -10.73 -19.19
C PHE A 117 0.63 -11.99 -19.22
N LEU A 118 0.03 -13.16 -19.07
CA LEU A 118 0.71 -14.45 -19.16
C LEU A 118 0.51 -15.12 -20.52
N LEU A 119 -0.50 -14.68 -21.29
CA LEU A 119 -0.80 -15.22 -22.59
C LEU A 119 0.17 -14.72 -23.65
N GLY A 120 0.41 -15.60 -24.60
CA GLY A 120 1.14 -15.33 -25.82
C GLY A 120 0.78 -16.36 -26.85
N PHE A 121 1.36 -16.22 -28.03
CA PHE A 121 1.05 -17.08 -29.16
C PHE A 121 2.29 -17.78 -29.69
N ILE A 122 2.06 -18.91 -30.35
CA ILE A 122 3.09 -19.64 -31.11
C ILE A 122 2.60 -19.69 -32.57
N PRO A 123 3.38 -19.19 -33.56
CA PRO A 123 2.94 -19.10 -34.95
C PRO A 123 2.95 -20.47 -35.63
N ALA A 124 1.88 -20.84 -36.34
CA ALA A 124 1.85 -22.06 -37.13
C ALA A 124 2.54 -22.02 -38.49
N LYS A 125 3.30 -23.08 -38.81
CA LYS A 125 3.95 -23.26 -40.13
C LYS A 125 2.97 -23.43 -41.29
N ALA A 126 1.72 -23.81 -41.01
CA ALA A 126 0.64 -23.88 -42.00
C ALA A 126 -0.32 -22.71 -41.77
N ASP A 127 -0.61 -21.97 -42.84
CA ASP A 127 -1.27 -20.67 -42.82
C ASP A 127 -2.53 -20.61 -41.94
N SER A 128 -2.60 -19.52 -41.16
CA SER A 128 -3.73 -18.96 -40.39
C SER A 128 -4.09 -19.51 -39.00
N VAL A 129 -3.45 -20.57 -38.48
CA VAL A 129 -3.77 -21.07 -37.12
C VAL A 129 -2.81 -20.51 -36.06
N VAL A 130 -3.34 -19.79 -35.08
CA VAL A 130 -2.58 -19.25 -33.95
C VAL A 130 -3.06 -19.90 -32.66
N VAL A 131 -2.15 -20.48 -31.88
CA VAL A 131 -2.48 -21.10 -30.57
C VAL A 131 -2.05 -20.17 -29.45
N LEU A 132 -3.00 -19.82 -28.57
CA LEU A 132 -2.76 -19.04 -27.35
C LEU A 132 -2.32 -19.96 -26.21
N LEU A 133 -1.15 -19.71 -25.63
CA LEU A 133 -0.58 -20.46 -24.51
C LEU A 133 0.01 -19.53 -23.44
N CYS A 134 -0.06 -19.96 -22.18
CA CYS A 134 0.68 -19.31 -21.10
C CYS A 134 2.19 -19.43 -21.32
N ARG A 135 2.94 -18.37 -21.00
CA ARG A 135 4.41 -18.37 -21.01
C ARG A 135 5.01 -19.54 -20.23
N GLN A 136 4.45 -19.81 -19.05
CA GLN A 136 4.78 -20.95 -18.19
C GLN A 136 3.49 -21.45 -17.51
N PRO A 137 3.32 -22.77 -17.30
CA PRO A 137 4.18 -23.86 -17.80
C PRO A 137 3.86 -24.28 -19.24
N CYS A 138 2.82 -23.71 -19.87
CA CYS A 138 2.21 -24.25 -21.09
C CYS A 138 3.10 -24.15 -22.34
N ALA A 139 3.81 -23.03 -22.51
CA ALA A 139 4.75 -22.85 -23.62
C ALA A 139 6.15 -23.43 -23.34
N SER A 140 6.36 -24.09 -22.19
CA SER A 140 7.64 -24.74 -21.88
C SER A 140 7.78 -26.06 -22.65
N GLN A 141 9.00 -26.36 -23.12
CA GLN A 141 9.28 -27.55 -23.93
C GLN A 141 8.96 -28.88 -23.24
N SER A 142 8.92 -28.90 -21.90
CA SER A 142 8.54 -30.06 -21.09
C SER A 142 7.07 -30.46 -21.23
N SER A 143 6.17 -29.48 -21.42
CA SER A 143 4.72 -29.67 -21.48
C SER A 143 4.20 -29.95 -22.90
N LEU A 144 5.02 -29.64 -23.91
CA LEU A 144 4.68 -29.76 -25.33
C LEU A 144 5.02 -31.14 -25.92
N LYS A 145 5.56 -32.08 -25.14
CA LYS A 145 5.88 -33.46 -25.59
C LYS A 145 4.66 -34.39 -25.66
N ASP A 146 3.62 -34.13 -24.87
CA ASP A 146 2.39 -34.96 -24.84
C ASP A 146 1.42 -34.65 -25.98
N ILE A 147 1.61 -33.50 -26.63
CA ILE A 147 0.91 -33.09 -27.84
C ILE A 147 1.93 -33.30 -28.95
N ASN A 148 1.61 -34.11 -29.96
CA ASN A 148 2.52 -34.62 -31.00
C ASN A 148 3.12 -33.51 -31.90
N TRP A 149 3.87 -32.58 -31.32
CA TRP A 149 4.32 -31.32 -31.90
C TRP A 149 5.85 -31.35 -31.96
N ASP A 150 6.38 -31.46 -33.17
CA ASP A 150 7.83 -31.61 -33.39
C ASP A 150 8.59 -30.36 -32.88
N SER A 151 9.22 -30.54 -31.73
CA SER A 151 9.94 -29.52 -30.94
C SER A 151 11.17 -28.91 -31.63
N SER A 152 11.60 -29.47 -32.77
CA SER A 152 12.85 -29.07 -33.42
C SER A 152 12.70 -27.89 -34.40
N GLN A 153 11.49 -27.39 -34.64
CA GLN A 153 11.24 -26.55 -35.82
C GLN A 153 10.29 -25.34 -35.63
N TRP A 154 9.85 -25.01 -34.42
CA TRP A 154 8.81 -23.99 -34.20
C TRP A 154 9.29 -22.70 -33.52
N PRO A 155 8.71 -21.53 -33.87
CA PRO A 155 9.22 -20.22 -33.45
C PRO A 155 9.05 -19.97 -31.95
N GLN A 156 9.87 -19.05 -31.43
CA GLN A 156 9.84 -18.54 -30.07
C GLN A 156 8.44 -18.03 -29.68
N TRP A 157 7.91 -18.45 -28.52
CA TRP A 157 6.68 -17.89 -27.92
C TRP A 157 6.76 -16.36 -27.89
N GLN A 158 5.69 -15.68 -28.30
CA GLN A 158 5.61 -14.21 -28.27
C GLN A 158 4.45 -13.74 -27.40
N PRO A 159 4.65 -12.70 -26.56
CA PRO A 159 3.61 -12.20 -25.66
C PRO A 159 2.47 -11.53 -26.43
N LEU A 160 1.26 -11.63 -25.89
CA LEU A 160 0.08 -11.00 -26.49
C LEU A 160 0.06 -9.47 -26.33
N ILE A 161 0.74 -8.98 -25.29
CA ILE A 161 0.96 -7.57 -25.01
C ILE A 161 2.44 -7.27 -25.28
N GLN A 162 2.69 -6.37 -26.22
CA GLN A 162 4.02 -5.90 -26.58
C GLN A 162 4.02 -4.37 -26.62
N ASP A 163 5.10 -3.75 -26.12
CA ASP A 163 5.22 -2.29 -26.03
C ASP A 163 4.01 -1.61 -25.36
N ARG A 164 3.47 -2.26 -24.31
CA ARG A 164 2.33 -1.79 -23.52
C ARG A 164 1.02 -1.64 -24.30
N CYS A 165 0.84 -2.40 -25.39
CA CYS A 165 -0.42 -2.53 -26.12
C CYS A 165 -0.63 -3.97 -26.61
N PHE A 166 -1.85 -4.33 -27.01
CA PHE A 166 -2.10 -5.62 -27.67
C PHE A 166 -1.50 -5.65 -29.07
N LEU A 167 -1.15 -6.84 -29.54
CA LEU A 167 -0.68 -7.04 -30.91
C LEU A 167 -1.70 -6.54 -31.94
N SER A 168 -1.22 -5.83 -32.97
CA SER A 168 -2.05 -5.13 -33.95
C SER A 168 -2.91 -6.05 -34.82
N TRP A 169 -2.46 -7.29 -35.06
CA TRP A 169 -3.23 -8.29 -35.81
C TRP A 169 -4.38 -8.89 -34.98
N LEU A 170 -4.28 -8.85 -33.65
CA LEU A 170 -5.31 -9.34 -32.73
C LEU A 170 -6.34 -8.23 -32.45
N VAL A 171 -5.83 -7.05 -32.11
CA VAL A 171 -6.62 -5.84 -31.85
C VAL A 171 -5.95 -4.69 -32.59
N LYS A 172 -6.61 -4.17 -33.61
CA LYS A 172 -6.05 -3.09 -34.43
C LYS A 172 -5.76 -1.87 -33.57
N ILE A 173 -4.74 -1.12 -33.98
CA ILE A 173 -4.44 0.18 -33.38
C ILE A 173 -5.23 1.22 -34.19
N PRO A 174 -6.04 2.08 -33.54
CA PRO A 174 -6.75 3.15 -34.22
C PRO A 174 -5.79 4.05 -35.00
N SER A 175 -6.22 4.56 -36.15
CA SER A 175 -5.43 5.48 -36.95
C SER A 175 -5.12 6.77 -36.20
N GLU A 176 -4.06 7.48 -36.61
CA GLU A 176 -3.69 8.76 -35.98
C GLU A 176 -4.83 9.79 -36.08
N GLN A 177 -5.57 9.82 -37.19
CA GLN A 177 -6.71 10.72 -37.37
C GLN A 177 -7.84 10.43 -36.37
N GLU A 178 -8.13 9.16 -36.11
CA GLU A 178 -9.14 8.76 -35.11
C GLU A 178 -8.67 9.10 -33.69
N GLN A 179 -7.39 8.92 -33.37
CA GLN A 179 -6.84 9.27 -32.07
C GLN A 179 -6.80 10.79 -31.82
N LEU A 180 -6.55 11.59 -32.87
CA LEU A 180 -6.60 13.06 -32.79
C LEU A 180 -8.03 13.60 -32.63
N ARG A 181 -9.01 12.93 -33.25
CA ARG A 181 -10.44 13.29 -33.11
C ARG A 181 -11.07 12.80 -31.80
N ALA A 182 -10.51 11.77 -31.19
CA ALA A 182 -10.97 11.24 -29.91
C ALA A 182 -10.74 12.24 -28.77
N ARG A 183 -11.41 12.01 -27.63
CA ARG A 183 -11.23 12.83 -26.42
C ARG A 183 -9.78 12.73 -25.94
N GLN A 184 -9.12 13.88 -25.80
CA GLN A 184 -7.71 14.01 -25.42
C GLN A 184 -7.52 13.87 -23.91
N ILE A 185 -7.70 12.65 -23.41
CA ILE A 185 -7.55 12.33 -21.98
C ILE A 185 -6.08 12.17 -21.59
N THR A 186 -5.67 12.87 -20.53
CA THR A 186 -4.31 12.79 -20.00
C THR A 186 -4.12 11.58 -19.07
N ALA A 187 -2.87 11.17 -18.86
CA ALA A 187 -2.55 10.12 -17.89
C ALA A 187 -3.02 10.48 -16.47
N GLN A 188 -2.93 11.75 -16.05
CA GLN A 188 -3.42 12.20 -14.74
C GLN A 188 -4.94 12.09 -14.61
N GLN A 189 -5.69 12.48 -15.65
CA GLN A 189 -7.14 12.32 -15.67
C GLN A 189 -7.56 10.84 -15.62
N ILE A 190 -6.85 9.95 -16.33
CA ILE A 190 -7.08 8.50 -16.20
C ILE A 190 -6.85 8.04 -14.77
N ASN A 191 -5.81 8.52 -14.09
CA ASN A 191 -5.54 8.12 -12.71
C ASN A 191 -6.72 8.46 -11.79
N LYS A 192 -7.20 9.70 -11.88
CA LYS A 192 -8.32 10.17 -11.05
C LYS A 192 -9.63 9.45 -11.40
N LEU A 193 -9.89 9.22 -12.70
CA LEU A 193 -11.09 8.51 -13.15
C LEU A 193 -11.10 7.05 -12.69
N GLU A 194 -9.97 6.34 -12.80
CA GLU A 194 -9.83 4.98 -12.28
C GLU A 194 -9.99 4.91 -10.76
N GLU A 195 -9.55 5.95 -10.06
CA GLU A 195 -9.74 6.05 -8.62
C GLU A 195 -11.22 6.26 -8.25
N LEU A 196 -11.91 7.17 -8.95
CA LEU A 196 -13.35 7.35 -8.79
C LEU A 196 -14.12 6.06 -9.10
N TRP A 197 -13.72 5.30 -10.12
CA TRP A 197 -14.38 4.04 -10.48
C TRP A 197 -14.29 2.95 -9.41
N LYS A 198 -13.36 3.05 -8.46
CA LYS A 198 -13.32 2.12 -7.32
C LYS A 198 -14.54 2.27 -6.40
N GLU A 199 -15.09 3.47 -6.31
CA GLU A 199 -16.20 3.79 -5.40
C GLU A 199 -17.51 4.02 -6.18
N ASN A 200 -17.43 4.62 -7.36
CA ASN A 200 -18.54 4.88 -8.26
C ASN A 200 -18.21 4.40 -9.69
N PRO A 201 -18.58 3.16 -10.07
CA PRO A 201 -18.26 2.61 -11.39
C PRO A 201 -18.96 3.33 -12.54
N SER A 202 -20.00 4.13 -12.26
CA SER A 202 -20.71 4.96 -13.24
C SER A 202 -20.13 6.37 -13.42
N ALA A 203 -19.07 6.72 -12.69
CA ALA A 203 -18.48 8.06 -12.77
C ALA A 203 -17.94 8.34 -14.18
N THR A 204 -18.03 9.59 -14.63
CA THR A 204 -17.50 10.03 -15.91
C THR A 204 -16.40 11.08 -15.71
N LEU A 205 -15.76 11.56 -16.78
CA LEU A 205 -14.71 12.58 -16.67
C LEU A 205 -15.26 13.91 -16.17
N GLU A 206 -16.53 14.19 -16.43
CA GLU A 206 -17.22 15.38 -15.97
C GLU A 206 -17.39 15.38 -14.42
N ASP A 207 -17.34 14.21 -13.77
CA ASP A 207 -17.30 14.10 -12.31
C ASP A 207 -15.94 14.50 -11.70
N LEU A 208 -14.88 14.55 -12.50
CA LEU A 208 -13.55 15.02 -12.06
C LEU A 208 -13.51 16.53 -11.85
N GLU A 209 -14.41 17.28 -12.49
CA GLU A 209 -14.46 18.75 -12.44
C GLU A 209 -15.29 19.26 -11.25
N LYS A 210 -15.89 18.36 -10.45
CA LYS A 210 -16.65 18.72 -9.26
C LYS A 210 -15.72 19.25 -8.15
N PRO A 211 -16.07 20.37 -7.48
CA PRO A 211 -15.24 20.93 -6.41
C PRO A 211 -15.08 19.92 -5.26
N GLY A 212 -13.84 19.68 -4.84
CA GLY A 212 -13.47 18.72 -3.79
C GLY A 212 -12.73 17.46 -4.25
N VAL A 213 -12.60 17.23 -5.56
CA VAL A 213 -11.85 16.09 -6.15
C VAL A 213 -10.34 16.38 -6.29
N ASP A 214 -9.91 17.61 -5.97
CA ASP A 214 -8.64 18.21 -6.42
C ASP A 214 -7.69 18.71 -5.31
N GLU A 215 -7.76 18.17 -4.09
CA GLU A 215 -6.71 18.47 -3.10
C GLU A 215 -5.62 17.41 -3.14
N GLU A 216 -4.68 17.55 -4.09
CA GLU A 216 -3.40 16.84 -3.96
C GLU A 216 -2.73 17.26 -2.65
N PRO A 217 -2.20 16.31 -1.86
CA PRO A 217 -1.62 16.62 -0.56
C PRO A 217 -0.41 17.55 -0.71
N GLN A 218 -0.30 18.53 0.20
CA GLN A 218 0.83 19.45 0.24
C GLN A 218 2.17 18.69 0.37
N HIS A 219 3.18 19.12 -0.39
CA HIS A 219 4.51 18.51 -0.34
C HIS A 219 5.23 18.78 0.99
N VAL A 220 6.04 17.80 1.44
CA VAL A 220 6.92 17.91 2.62
C VAL A 220 7.92 19.06 2.44
N LEU A 221 8.22 19.80 3.51
CA LEU A 221 9.08 20.97 3.52
C LEU A 221 10.40 20.70 4.24
N LEU A 222 11.43 21.51 3.95
CA LEU A 222 12.70 21.48 4.70
C LEU A 222 12.61 22.24 6.03
N ARG A 223 11.71 23.22 6.11
CA ARG A 223 11.45 24.04 7.29
C ARG A 223 9.95 24.23 7.45
N TYR A 224 9.52 24.34 8.69
CA TYR A 224 8.12 24.50 9.08
C TYR A 224 8.02 25.70 10.01
N GLU A 225 6.94 26.48 9.92
CA GLU A 225 6.71 27.64 10.80
C GLU A 225 6.42 27.20 12.24
N ASP A 226 5.60 26.17 12.38
CA ASP A 226 5.20 25.60 13.65
C ASP A 226 4.82 24.10 13.51
N ALA A 227 4.56 23.45 14.64
CA ALA A 227 4.13 22.06 14.67
C ALA A 227 2.71 21.85 14.12
N TYR A 228 1.86 22.88 14.02
CA TYR A 228 0.55 22.77 13.39
C TYR A 228 0.70 22.63 11.87
N GLN A 229 1.57 23.41 11.24
CA GLN A 229 1.92 23.26 9.83
C GLN A 229 2.54 21.89 9.56
N TYR A 230 3.42 21.42 10.45
CA TYR A 230 4.00 20.07 10.35
C TYR A 230 2.91 18.99 10.38
N GLN A 231 1.97 19.07 11.33
CA GLN A 231 0.83 18.17 11.42
C GLN A 231 -0.08 18.25 10.18
N ASN A 232 -0.37 19.45 9.67
CA ASN A 232 -1.25 19.66 8.53
C ASN A 232 -0.68 19.09 7.23
N ILE A 233 0.65 19.01 7.11
CA ILE A 233 1.32 18.40 5.95
C ILE A 233 1.45 16.88 6.14
N PHE A 234 1.96 16.40 7.28
CA PHE A 234 2.15 14.95 7.48
C PHE A 234 0.86 14.18 7.77
N GLY A 235 -0.15 14.82 8.36
CA GLY A 235 -1.42 14.19 8.72
C GLY A 235 -2.15 13.58 7.52
N PRO A 236 -2.40 14.35 6.43
CA PRO A 236 -2.96 13.81 5.20
C PRO A 236 -2.12 12.69 4.59
N LEU A 237 -0.79 12.80 4.59
CA LEU A 237 0.10 11.76 4.05
C LEU A 237 -0.01 10.44 4.81
N VAL A 238 -0.03 10.50 6.15
CA VAL A 238 -0.25 9.31 7.00
C VAL A 238 -1.62 8.70 6.74
N LYS A 239 -2.65 9.53 6.50
CA LYS A 239 -4.00 9.05 6.17
C LYS A 239 -4.05 8.36 4.81
N LEU A 240 -3.41 8.94 3.79
CA LEU A 240 -3.33 8.33 2.45
C LEU A 240 -2.67 6.96 2.50
N GLU A 241 -1.55 6.82 3.23
CA GLU A 241 -0.91 5.52 3.46
C GLU A 241 -1.80 4.55 4.24
N ALA A 242 -2.52 5.02 5.26
CA ALA A 242 -3.45 4.18 6.02
C ALA A 242 -4.60 3.64 5.16
N ASP A 243 -5.21 4.50 4.35
CA ASP A 243 -6.32 4.15 3.47
C ASP A 243 -5.85 3.23 2.33
N TYR A 244 -4.64 3.46 1.79
CA TYR A 244 -4.01 2.60 0.82
C TYR A 244 -3.71 1.20 1.39
N ASP A 245 -3.07 1.12 2.56
CA ASP A 245 -2.76 -0.15 3.23
C ASP A 245 -4.03 -0.93 3.59
N LYS A 246 -5.08 -0.24 4.04
CA LYS A 246 -6.39 -0.84 4.30
C LYS A 246 -6.98 -1.46 3.04
N LYS A 247 -7.10 -0.68 1.96
CA LYS A 247 -7.65 -1.15 0.67
C LYS A 247 -6.82 -2.32 0.13
N LEU A 248 -5.49 -2.27 0.28
CA LEU A 248 -4.59 -3.35 -0.14
C LEU A 248 -4.86 -4.64 0.65
N LYS A 249 -4.88 -4.58 1.99
CA LYS A 249 -5.12 -5.74 2.86
C LYS A 249 -6.50 -6.35 2.66
N GLU A 250 -7.54 -5.53 2.55
CA GLU A 250 -8.93 -6.00 2.35
C GLU A 250 -9.13 -6.65 0.97
N SER A 251 -8.37 -6.21 -0.05
CA SER A 251 -8.40 -6.81 -1.40
C SER A 251 -7.72 -8.19 -1.50
N GLN A 252 -7.00 -8.62 -0.46
CA GLN A 252 -6.16 -9.84 -0.48
C GLN A 252 -6.88 -11.10 -0.01
N THR A 253 -8.17 -11.03 0.28
CA THR A 253 -8.99 -12.17 0.67
C THR A 253 -8.81 -13.36 -0.28
N GLN A 254 -8.50 -14.53 0.28
CA GLN A 254 -8.33 -15.78 -0.46
C GLN A 254 -9.42 -16.77 -0.09
N ASP A 255 -10.10 -17.31 -1.11
CA ASP A 255 -11.12 -18.35 -0.94
C ASP A 255 -10.55 -19.73 -1.30
N ASN A 256 -11.30 -20.78 -0.93
CA ASN A 256 -10.99 -22.18 -1.24
C ASN A 256 -9.61 -22.65 -0.75
N ILE A 257 -9.27 -22.26 0.48
CA ILE A 257 -8.05 -22.66 1.18
C ILE A 257 -8.24 -24.02 1.85
N THR A 258 -7.24 -24.89 1.69
CA THR A 258 -7.12 -26.14 2.45
C THR A 258 -6.33 -25.89 3.73
N VAL A 259 -6.90 -26.30 4.86
CA VAL A 259 -6.35 -26.15 6.20
C VAL A 259 -5.97 -27.50 6.78
N ARG A 260 -4.76 -27.58 7.32
CA ARG A 260 -4.28 -28.67 8.17
C ARG A 260 -4.27 -28.21 9.63
N TRP A 261 -5.01 -28.90 10.47
CA TRP A 261 -5.13 -28.58 11.90
C TRP A 261 -4.05 -29.27 12.72
N ASP A 262 -3.63 -28.60 13.81
CA ASP A 262 -2.70 -29.14 14.78
C ASP A 262 -2.98 -28.56 16.19
N LEU A 263 -2.32 -29.13 17.20
CA LEU A 263 -2.39 -28.67 18.58
C LEU A 263 -0.98 -28.30 19.07
N GLY A 264 -0.75 -27.02 19.37
CA GLY A 264 0.51 -26.54 19.92
C GLY A 264 0.79 -27.11 21.32
N LEU A 265 2.05 -27.09 21.73
CA LEU A 265 2.47 -27.52 23.08
C LEU A 265 1.82 -26.69 24.20
N ASN A 266 1.42 -25.46 23.89
CA ASN A 266 0.64 -24.56 24.75
C ASN A 266 -0.88 -24.89 24.76
N LYS A 267 -1.30 -26.03 24.19
CA LYS A 267 -2.69 -26.49 24.05
C LYS A 267 -3.59 -25.58 23.20
N LYS A 268 -3.01 -24.66 22.42
CA LYS A 268 -3.79 -23.84 21.48
C LYS A 268 -3.88 -24.49 20.11
N ARG A 269 -4.99 -24.24 19.43
CA ARG A 269 -5.24 -24.78 18.08
C ARG A 269 -4.44 -23.99 17.03
N ILE A 270 -3.76 -24.72 16.16
CA ILE A 270 -2.96 -24.17 15.07
C ILE A 270 -3.58 -24.60 13.75
N ALA A 271 -3.71 -23.66 12.81
CA ALA A 271 -4.13 -23.92 11.45
C ALA A 271 -2.96 -23.63 10.49
N TYR A 272 -2.57 -24.64 9.72
CA TYR A 272 -1.59 -24.54 8.65
C TYR A 272 -2.30 -24.47 7.31
N PHE A 273 -1.85 -23.59 6.43
CA PHE A 273 -2.37 -23.48 5.07
C PHE A 273 -1.33 -22.86 4.15
N THR A 274 -1.48 -23.07 2.85
CA THR A 274 -0.63 -22.46 1.84
C THR A 274 -1.46 -21.46 1.05
N LEU A 275 -0.92 -20.26 0.83
CA LEU A 275 -1.53 -19.28 -0.06
C LEU A 275 -0.89 -19.40 -1.45
N PRO A 276 -1.65 -19.15 -2.54
CA PRO A 276 -1.06 -19.08 -3.88
C PRO A 276 0.10 -18.08 -3.88
N LYS A 277 1.22 -18.45 -4.49
CA LYS A 277 2.35 -17.53 -4.72
C LYS A 277 1.83 -16.41 -5.62
N THR A 278 1.43 -15.32 -5.00
CA THR A 278 0.95 -14.12 -5.66
C THR A 278 2.11 -13.16 -5.65
N ASP A 279 2.52 -12.61 -6.80
CA ASP A 279 3.57 -11.57 -6.89
C ASP A 279 3.15 -10.23 -6.23
N SER A 280 2.19 -10.26 -5.31
CA SER A 280 1.76 -9.08 -4.58
C SER A 280 2.79 -8.73 -3.51
N ASP A 281 2.90 -7.44 -3.17
CA ASP A 281 3.70 -6.89 -2.07
C ASP A 281 3.27 -7.39 -0.67
N MET A 282 2.59 -8.53 -0.58
CA MET A 282 2.10 -9.14 0.65
C MET A 282 3.28 -9.63 1.51
N ARG A 283 3.77 -8.74 2.36
CA ARG A 283 4.69 -9.08 3.44
C ARG A 283 3.89 -9.48 4.67
N LEU A 284 3.59 -10.77 4.79
CA LEU A 284 3.04 -11.32 6.02
C LEU A 284 4.14 -11.34 7.09
N MET A 285 3.85 -10.82 8.28
CA MET A 285 4.77 -10.84 9.42
C MET A 285 4.23 -11.72 10.54
N GLN A 286 5.13 -12.31 11.33
CA GLN A 286 4.74 -12.99 12.56
C GLN A 286 4.06 -12.00 13.52
N GLY A 287 2.89 -12.38 14.02
CA GLY A 287 2.01 -11.58 14.86
C GLY A 287 0.91 -10.83 14.12
N ASP A 288 0.88 -10.90 12.77
CA ASP A 288 -0.24 -10.38 11.98
C ASP A 288 -1.52 -11.15 12.30
N GLU A 289 -2.66 -10.47 12.18
CA GLU A 289 -3.96 -11.08 12.44
C GLU A 289 -4.61 -11.55 11.15
N ILE A 290 -5.06 -12.80 11.19
CA ILE A 290 -5.79 -13.44 10.11
C ILE A 290 -7.15 -13.89 10.64
N CYS A 291 -8.18 -13.64 9.85
CA CYS A 291 -9.51 -14.15 10.06
C CYS A 291 -9.70 -15.37 9.14
N LEU A 292 -9.80 -16.55 9.75
CA LEU A 292 -10.09 -17.80 9.07
C LEU A 292 -11.59 -18.06 9.14
N ARG A 293 -12.25 -18.27 8.00
CA ARG A 293 -13.68 -18.58 7.91
C ARG A 293 -13.89 -19.91 7.22
N TYR A 294 -14.80 -20.71 7.75
CA TYR A 294 -15.29 -21.88 7.06
C TYR A 294 -16.55 -21.51 6.26
N LYS A 295 -16.52 -21.77 4.95
CA LYS A 295 -17.61 -21.46 4.00
C LYS A 295 -18.18 -22.71 3.32
N GLY A 296 -17.74 -23.90 3.71
CA GLY A 296 -18.27 -25.14 3.17
C GLY A 296 -19.63 -25.52 3.76
N ASP A 297 -20.12 -26.67 3.33
CA ASP A 297 -21.43 -27.26 3.65
C ASP A 297 -21.34 -28.44 4.62
N LEU A 298 -20.15 -29.03 4.79
CA LEU A 298 -19.93 -30.19 5.68
C LEU A 298 -20.03 -29.88 7.20
N ALA A 299 -20.06 -28.61 7.58
CA ALA A 299 -20.14 -28.17 8.97
C ALA A 299 -20.85 -26.80 9.07
N PRO A 300 -21.27 -26.34 10.26
CA PRO A 300 -21.80 -25.00 10.42
C PRO A 300 -20.79 -23.93 10.00
N LEU A 301 -21.28 -22.81 9.48
CA LEU A 301 -20.46 -21.64 9.18
C LEU A 301 -19.68 -21.22 10.43
N TRP A 302 -18.37 -21.06 10.28
CA TRP A 302 -17.48 -20.75 11.39
C TRP A 302 -16.53 -19.61 11.05
N LYS A 303 -16.13 -18.86 12.07
CA LYS A 303 -15.13 -17.79 11.98
C LYS A 303 -14.21 -17.83 13.20
N GLY A 304 -12.92 -17.82 12.97
CA GLY A 304 -11.89 -17.69 14.01
C GLY A 304 -10.86 -16.63 13.65
N ILE A 305 -10.36 -15.93 14.65
CA ILE A 305 -9.23 -15.01 14.51
C ILE A 305 -8.00 -15.68 15.09
N GLY A 306 -6.92 -15.68 14.33
CA GLY A 306 -5.62 -16.17 14.76
C GLY A 306 -4.50 -15.19 14.48
N HIS A 307 -3.35 -15.44 15.10
CA HIS A 307 -2.11 -14.70 14.90
C HIS A 307 -1.11 -15.55 14.14
N VAL A 308 -0.41 -14.95 13.17
CA VAL A 308 0.62 -15.65 12.40
C VAL A 308 1.80 -16.01 13.30
N ILE A 309 2.12 -17.29 13.38
CA ILE A 309 3.29 -17.80 14.13
C ILE A 309 4.38 -18.32 13.17
N LYS A 310 4.00 -18.76 11.96
CA LYS A 310 4.94 -19.16 10.91
C LYS A 310 4.59 -18.46 9.60
N VAL A 311 5.61 -17.95 8.93
CA VAL A 311 5.56 -17.44 7.57
C VAL A 311 6.31 -18.40 6.63
N PRO A 312 6.08 -18.36 5.31
CA PRO A 312 6.85 -19.15 4.35
C PRO A 312 8.35 -18.89 4.52
N ASP A 313 9.12 -19.96 4.62
CA ASP A 313 10.55 -19.94 4.87
C ASP A 313 11.24 -21.11 4.16
N ASN A 314 12.54 -21.27 4.39
CA ASN A 314 13.32 -22.35 3.78
C ASN A 314 12.86 -23.76 4.20
N TYR A 315 12.01 -23.89 5.23
CA TYR A 315 11.49 -25.15 5.72
C TYR A 315 10.11 -25.51 5.15
N GLY A 316 9.45 -24.57 4.45
CA GLY A 316 8.21 -24.83 3.72
C GLY A 316 7.41 -23.58 3.42
N ASP A 317 6.53 -23.70 2.41
CA ASP A 317 5.64 -22.63 1.95
C ASP A 317 4.37 -22.46 2.82
N GLU A 318 4.21 -23.28 3.87
CA GLU A 318 3.06 -23.21 4.78
C GLU A 318 3.13 -21.98 5.70
N ILE A 319 1.99 -21.28 5.80
CA ILE A 319 1.67 -20.30 6.83
C ILE A 319 1.00 -21.03 7.98
N ALA A 320 1.34 -20.67 9.21
CA ALA A 320 0.68 -21.17 10.40
C ALA A 320 0.11 -20.03 11.24
N ILE A 321 -1.14 -20.17 11.65
CA ILE A 321 -1.80 -19.26 12.59
C ILE A 321 -2.17 -19.99 13.88
N GLU A 322 -1.93 -19.34 15.01
CA GLU A 322 -2.45 -19.77 16.31
C GLU A 322 -3.79 -19.09 16.58
N LEU A 323 -4.86 -19.85 16.79
CA LEU A 323 -6.17 -19.27 17.08
C LEU A 323 -6.22 -18.64 18.48
N ARG A 324 -6.93 -17.50 18.61
CA ARG A 324 -7.17 -16.89 19.93
C ARG A 324 -8.02 -17.78 20.84
N SER A 325 -9.03 -18.45 20.26
CA SER A 325 -9.88 -19.41 20.95
C SER A 325 -9.84 -20.72 20.20
N SER A 326 -9.53 -21.80 20.92
CA SER A 326 -9.57 -23.17 20.40
C SER A 326 -11.00 -23.73 20.35
N VAL A 327 -11.96 -23.08 21.03
CA VAL A 327 -13.32 -23.60 21.20
C VAL A 327 -14.10 -23.49 19.89
N GLY A 328 -14.68 -24.60 19.46
CA GLY A 328 -15.57 -24.65 18.29
C GLY A 328 -14.86 -24.53 16.94
N ALA A 329 -13.53 -24.69 16.88
CA ALA A 329 -12.82 -24.78 15.60
C ALA A 329 -13.28 -26.06 14.85
N PRO A 330 -13.58 -26.00 13.53
CA PRO A 330 -14.04 -27.16 12.74
C PRO A 330 -12.85 -28.02 12.30
N VAL A 331 -12.33 -28.83 13.22
CA VAL A 331 -11.08 -29.60 13.02
C VAL A 331 -11.32 -30.81 12.13
N GLU A 332 -12.55 -31.29 12.06
CA GLU A 332 -12.97 -32.42 11.23
C GLU A 332 -12.96 -32.06 9.74
N VAL A 333 -12.96 -30.77 9.40
CA VAL A 333 -13.01 -30.27 8.02
C VAL A 333 -11.71 -29.58 7.63
N THR A 334 -11.28 -29.83 6.39
CA THR A 334 -9.98 -29.38 5.87
C THR A 334 -10.08 -28.51 4.61
N HIS A 335 -11.23 -28.45 3.92
CA HIS A 335 -11.38 -27.71 2.65
C HIS A 335 -12.40 -26.57 2.79
N ASN A 336 -12.52 -25.73 1.76
CA ASN A 336 -13.49 -24.62 1.70
C ASN A 336 -13.33 -23.56 2.81
N PHE A 337 -12.09 -23.29 3.21
CA PHE A 337 -11.80 -22.14 4.07
C PHE A 337 -11.54 -20.89 3.25
N GLN A 338 -11.79 -19.75 3.89
CA GLN A 338 -11.44 -18.43 3.41
C GLN A 338 -10.52 -17.76 4.42
N VAL A 339 -9.52 -17.06 3.91
CA VAL A 339 -8.53 -16.32 4.68
C VAL A 339 -8.70 -14.84 4.37
N ASP A 340 -9.12 -14.06 5.37
CA ASP A 340 -9.14 -12.60 5.31
C ASP A 340 -7.99 -12.02 6.14
N PHE A 341 -7.27 -11.04 5.62
CA PHE A 341 -6.24 -10.31 6.36
C PHE A 341 -6.87 -9.20 7.18
N VAL A 342 -6.68 -9.23 8.50
CA VAL A 342 -7.29 -8.23 9.38
C VAL A 342 -6.42 -6.98 9.38
N TRP A 343 -6.89 -5.93 8.72
CA TRP A 343 -6.25 -4.62 8.78
C TRP A 343 -6.40 -4.00 10.17
N LYS A 344 -5.34 -3.31 10.62
CA LYS A 344 -5.31 -2.60 11.90
C LYS A 344 -4.77 -1.19 11.70
N SER A 345 -5.56 -0.20 12.10
CA SER A 345 -5.19 1.21 12.08
C SER A 345 -4.13 1.60 13.13
N THR A 346 -3.79 0.72 14.08
CA THR A 346 -3.07 1.09 15.31
C THR A 346 -1.75 1.82 15.10
N SER A 347 -0.96 1.47 14.08
CA SER A 347 0.28 2.18 13.74
C SER A 347 -0.01 3.61 13.26
N PHE A 348 -0.96 3.75 12.34
CA PHE A 348 -1.38 5.03 11.78
C PHE A 348 -2.04 5.92 12.82
N ASP A 349 -2.91 5.38 13.68
CA ASP A 349 -3.54 6.10 14.78
C ASP A 349 -2.49 6.67 15.75
N ARG A 350 -1.43 5.90 16.05
CA ARG A 350 -0.33 6.36 16.89
C ARG A 350 0.50 7.44 16.22
N MET A 351 0.74 7.34 14.91
CA MET A 351 1.43 8.38 14.15
C MET A 351 0.62 9.69 14.17
N GLN A 352 -0.68 9.63 13.88
CA GLN A 352 -1.57 10.79 13.96
C GLN A 352 -1.64 11.39 15.36
N SER A 353 -1.75 10.53 16.38
CA SER A 353 -1.73 10.98 17.78
C SER A 353 -0.40 11.65 18.14
N ALA A 354 0.74 11.13 17.66
CA ALA A 354 2.05 11.73 17.92
C ALA A 354 2.19 13.10 17.23
N LEU A 355 1.72 13.24 15.99
CA LEU A 355 1.67 14.54 15.30
C LEU A 355 0.81 15.54 16.07
N LYS A 356 -0.36 15.11 16.54
CA LYS A 356 -1.25 15.95 17.36
C LYS A 356 -0.61 16.36 18.68
N THR A 357 0.02 15.43 19.40
CA THR A 357 0.73 15.73 20.65
C THR A 357 1.88 16.70 20.41
N PHE A 358 2.65 16.54 19.33
CA PHE A 358 3.73 17.46 18.97
C PHE A 358 3.22 18.89 18.69
N ALA A 359 2.03 19.04 18.11
CA ALA A 359 1.42 20.34 17.84
C ALA A 359 0.77 21.00 19.07
N VAL A 360 0.11 20.20 19.93
CA VAL A 360 -0.76 20.71 21.00
C VAL A 360 -0.07 20.74 22.37
N ASP A 361 0.82 19.80 22.66
CA ASP A 361 1.48 19.66 23.96
C ASP A 361 2.92 20.15 23.89
N GLU A 362 3.14 21.37 24.39
CA GLU A 362 4.44 22.03 24.47
C GLU A 362 5.45 21.31 25.40
N THR A 363 4.99 20.40 26.26
CA THR A 363 5.85 19.61 27.16
C THR A 363 6.28 18.28 26.56
N SER A 364 5.77 17.93 25.38
CA SER A 364 6.07 16.65 24.71
C SER A 364 7.54 16.52 24.26
N VAL A 365 8.19 17.64 23.96
CA VAL A 365 9.63 17.74 23.66
C VAL A 365 10.20 19.03 24.25
N SER A 366 11.52 19.11 24.44
CA SER A 366 12.14 20.37 24.86
C SER A 366 12.12 21.42 23.73
N GLY A 367 12.09 22.70 24.08
CA GLY A 367 12.10 23.80 23.09
C GLY A 367 13.27 23.74 22.10
N TYR A 368 14.45 23.30 22.55
CA TYR A 368 15.59 23.09 21.65
C TYR A 368 15.31 22.03 20.58
N ILE A 369 14.73 20.90 20.97
CA ILE A 369 14.38 19.81 20.03
C ILE A 369 13.24 20.23 19.12
N TYR A 370 12.21 20.91 19.66
CA TYR A 370 11.11 21.47 18.88
C TYR A 370 11.62 22.31 17.70
N HIS A 371 12.44 23.33 17.98
CA HIS A 371 12.95 24.23 16.95
C HIS A 371 13.93 23.55 15.99
N LYS A 372 14.81 22.65 16.47
CA LYS A 372 15.71 21.88 15.58
C LYS A 372 14.94 20.94 14.65
N LEU A 373 13.85 20.31 15.11
CA LEU A 373 13.03 19.42 14.27
C LEU A 373 12.25 20.18 13.17
N LEU A 374 11.80 21.40 13.46
CA LEU A 374 11.13 22.27 12.47
C LEU A 374 12.10 22.96 11.49
N GLY A 375 13.41 22.77 11.66
CA GLY A 375 14.43 23.37 10.79
C GLY A 375 14.71 24.85 11.07
N HIS A 376 14.34 25.34 12.25
CA HIS A 376 14.66 26.70 12.68
C HIS A 376 16.15 26.83 13.02
N GLU A 377 16.67 28.05 12.93
CA GLU A 377 18.01 28.36 13.40
C GLU A 377 18.01 28.45 14.94
N VAL A 378 18.81 27.60 15.57
CA VAL A 378 18.97 27.52 17.02
C VAL A 378 20.45 27.39 17.33
N GLU A 379 20.94 28.24 18.23
CA GLU A 379 22.31 28.15 18.75
C GLU A 379 22.56 26.81 19.43
N ASP A 380 23.74 26.23 19.20
CA ASP A 380 24.05 24.91 19.72
C ASP A 380 24.19 24.93 21.26
N VAL A 381 23.43 24.06 21.91
CA VAL A 381 23.44 23.92 23.37
C VAL A 381 24.33 22.75 23.79
N ILE A 382 25.17 22.98 24.80
CA ILE A 382 26.00 21.94 25.43
C ILE A 382 25.31 21.46 26.70
N ILE A 383 24.98 20.17 26.76
CA ILE A 383 24.50 19.52 27.97
C ILE A 383 25.67 19.36 28.94
N LYS A 384 25.53 19.95 30.13
CA LYS A 384 26.45 19.73 31.24
C LYS A 384 26.21 18.34 31.82
N CYS A 385 27.16 17.44 31.60
CA CYS A 385 27.13 16.10 32.18
C CYS A 385 28.53 15.72 32.67
N GLN A 386 28.58 14.82 33.67
CA GLN A 386 29.84 14.24 34.11
C GLN A 386 30.24 13.13 33.12
N LEU A 387 31.28 13.37 32.33
CA LEU A 387 31.79 12.36 31.41
C LEU A 387 32.41 11.18 32.18
N PRO A 388 32.22 9.94 31.71
CA PRO A 388 32.81 8.78 32.33
C PRO A 388 34.33 8.77 32.14
N LYS A 389 35.06 8.18 33.10
CA LYS A 389 36.53 8.00 32.98
C LYS A 389 36.91 7.07 31.83
N ARG A 390 36.08 6.07 31.55
CA ARG A 390 36.23 5.11 30.45
C ARG A 390 34.93 5.05 29.66
N PHE A 391 35.02 5.21 28.34
CA PHE A 391 33.86 5.21 27.46
C PHE A 391 33.37 3.80 27.11
N THR A 392 34.23 2.77 27.07
CA THR A 392 33.77 1.39 26.90
C THR A 392 32.85 0.97 28.06
N ALA A 393 31.66 0.47 27.76
CA ALA A 393 30.76 -0.11 28.75
C ALA A 393 31.19 -1.52 29.15
N GLN A 394 30.94 -1.90 30.40
CA GLN A 394 31.18 -3.26 30.88
C GLN A 394 30.43 -4.29 30.02
N GLY A 395 31.04 -5.45 29.75
CA GLY A 395 30.43 -6.53 28.96
C GLY A 395 30.38 -6.30 27.45
N LEU A 396 30.84 -5.14 26.94
CA LEU A 396 30.93 -4.84 25.51
C LEU A 396 32.39 -4.77 25.02
N PRO A 397 32.62 -4.95 23.71
CA PRO A 397 33.95 -4.79 23.11
C PRO A 397 34.52 -3.38 23.31
N ASP A 398 35.84 -3.27 23.34
CA ASP A 398 36.50 -1.97 23.41
C ASP A 398 36.20 -1.11 22.18
N LEU A 399 35.86 0.14 22.45
CA LEU A 399 35.51 1.11 21.41
C LEU A 399 36.78 1.62 20.71
N ASN A 400 36.70 1.75 19.39
CA ASN A 400 37.73 2.44 18.63
C ASN A 400 37.62 3.97 18.79
N HIS A 401 38.58 4.72 18.24
CA HIS A 401 38.64 6.18 18.38
C HIS A 401 37.37 6.90 17.88
N SER A 402 36.81 6.51 16.73
CA SER A 402 35.63 7.17 16.18
C SER A 402 34.37 6.88 16.99
N GLN A 403 34.26 5.67 17.54
CA GLN A 403 33.17 5.29 18.45
C GLN A 403 33.27 6.04 19.77
N VAL A 404 34.47 6.13 20.37
CA VAL A 404 34.70 6.92 21.60
C VAL A 404 34.32 8.39 21.38
N TYR A 405 34.76 8.97 20.25
CA TYR A 405 34.39 10.33 19.88
C TYR A 405 32.87 10.48 19.77
N ALA A 406 32.18 9.57 19.08
CA ALA A 406 30.72 9.60 18.95
C ALA A 406 30.02 9.53 20.32
N VAL A 407 30.41 8.61 21.21
CA VAL A 407 29.83 8.52 22.56
C VAL A 407 30.04 9.81 23.34
N LYS A 408 31.26 10.34 23.34
CA LYS A 408 31.59 11.59 24.03
C LYS A 408 30.73 12.76 23.53
N THR A 409 30.63 12.93 22.22
CA THR A 409 29.87 14.03 21.61
C THR A 409 28.38 13.92 21.89
N VAL A 410 27.80 12.72 21.80
CA VAL A 410 26.37 12.50 22.04
C VAL A 410 25.97 12.82 23.48
N LEU A 411 26.79 12.45 24.46
CA LEU A 411 26.48 12.71 25.87
C LEU A 411 26.42 14.22 26.22
N GLN A 412 26.98 15.08 25.37
CA GLN A 412 27.07 16.52 25.59
C GLN A 412 26.12 17.34 24.70
N ARG A 413 25.28 16.70 23.87
CA ARG A 413 24.39 17.38 22.93
C ARG A 413 22.94 16.92 23.09
N PRO A 414 21.94 17.81 23.02
CA PRO A 414 20.54 17.41 23.10
C PRO A 414 20.07 16.58 21.92
N LEU A 415 20.63 16.83 20.73
CA LEU A 415 20.34 16.10 19.50
C LEU A 415 21.65 15.67 18.84
N SER A 416 21.73 14.43 18.39
CA SER A 416 22.88 13.89 17.67
C SER A 416 22.44 12.87 16.64
N LEU A 417 23.06 12.90 15.47
CA LEU A 417 22.88 11.93 14.41
C LEU A 417 24.18 11.14 14.25
N ILE A 418 24.09 9.81 14.38
CA ILE A 418 25.23 8.91 14.18
C ILE A 418 25.03 8.18 12.86
N GLN A 419 25.88 8.47 11.89
CA GLN A 419 25.96 7.68 10.66
C GLN A 419 27.00 6.58 10.85
N GLY A 420 26.60 5.34 10.56
CA GLY A 420 27.54 4.22 10.55
C GLY A 420 27.28 3.31 9.36
N PRO A 421 28.26 3.06 8.49
CA PRO A 421 28.18 2.03 7.46
C PRO A 421 27.92 0.61 8.03
N PRO A 422 27.60 -0.39 7.19
CA PRO A 422 27.53 -1.78 7.62
C PRO A 422 28.83 -2.22 8.30
N GLY A 423 28.72 -2.98 9.39
CA GLY A 423 29.89 -3.51 10.13
C GLY A 423 30.63 -2.53 11.04
N THR A 424 30.31 -1.23 11.07
CA THR A 424 31.08 -0.24 11.87
C THR A 424 30.74 -0.20 13.37
N GLY A 425 29.99 -1.18 13.87
CA GLY A 425 29.67 -1.31 15.30
C GLY A 425 28.62 -0.33 15.82
N LYS A 426 27.72 0.20 14.98
CA LYS A 426 26.61 1.09 15.40
C LYS A 426 25.87 0.58 16.65
N THR A 427 25.47 -0.69 16.66
CA THR A 427 24.73 -1.29 17.78
C THR A 427 25.55 -1.29 19.07
N VAL A 428 26.87 -1.53 19.00
CA VAL A 428 27.78 -1.48 20.16
C VAL A 428 27.92 -0.06 20.67
N THR A 429 28.10 0.92 19.75
CA THR A 429 28.15 2.35 20.10
C THR A 429 26.84 2.81 20.74
N SER A 430 25.69 2.46 20.18
CA SER A 430 24.36 2.78 20.72
C SER A 430 24.13 2.18 22.09
N ALA A 431 24.45 0.89 22.29
CA ALA A 431 24.33 0.25 23.60
C ALA A 431 25.24 0.91 24.65
N THR A 432 26.43 1.36 24.26
CA THR A 432 27.36 2.08 25.14
C THR A 432 26.83 3.47 25.51
N ILE A 433 26.21 4.20 24.57
CA ILE A 433 25.54 5.47 24.87
C ILE A 433 24.41 5.27 25.87
N VAL A 434 23.54 4.28 25.64
CA VAL A 434 22.43 3.94 26.54
C VAL A 434 22.94 3.58 27.94
N TYR A 435 24.02 2.81 28.03
CA TYR A 435 24.66 2.47 29.30
C TYR A 435 25.06 3.71 30.11
N HIS A 436 25.72 4.69 29.48
CA HIS A 436 26.13 5.90 30.17
C HIS A 436 24.94 6.80 30.54
N LEU A 437 23.95 6.93 29.64
CA LEU A 437 22.72 7.70 29.93
C LEU A 437 21.94 7.10 31.10
N ALA A 438 21.77 5.78 31.15
CA ALA A 438 21.07 5.10 32.24
C ALA A 438 21.77 5.30 33.59
N ARG A 439 23.11 5.36 33.59
CA ARG A 439 23.91 5.59 34.80
C ARG A 439 23.89 7.02 35.33
N GLN A 440 23.36 7.98 34.56
CA GLN A 440 23.12 9.33 35.06
C GLN A 440 21.91 9.40 36.02
N GLY A 441 21.06 8.36 36.05
CA GLY A 441 20.01 8.23 37.06
C GLY A 441 18.74 9.06 36.80
N ASN A 442 18.55 9.60 35.60
CA ASN A 442 17.40 10.42 35.22
C ASN A 442 16.15 9.59 34.82
N GLY A 443 15.96 8.43 35.43
CA GLY A 443 14.89 7.49 35.08
C GLY A 443 15.23 6.55 33.90
N PRO A 444 14.22 5.80 33.41
CA PRO A 444 14.41 4.82 32.33
C PRO A 444 14.74 5.47 30.98
N VAL A 445 15.77 4.96 30.30
CA VAL A 445 16.12 5.39 28.94
C VAL A 445 15.25 4.64 27.93
N LEU A 446 14.54 5.37 27.07
CA LEU A 446 13.75 4.81 25.98
C LEU A 446 14.65 4.51 24.77
N VAL A 447 14.57 3.29 24.24
CA VAL A 447 15.32 2.84 23.05
C VAL A 447 14.34 2.26 22.04
N CYS A 448 14.37 2.77 20.82
CA CYS A 448 13.42 2.41 19.76
C CYS A 448 14.17 2.08 18.45
N ALA A 449 13.59 1.20 17.63
CA ALA A 449 13.98 0.97 16.25
C ALA A 449 12.74 0.58 15.42
N PRO A 450 12.73 0.82 14.09
CA PRO A 450 11.55 0.58 13.25
C PRO A 450 11.25 -0.91 13.00
N SER A 451 12.19 -1.82 13.28
CA SER A 451 11.98 -3.26 13.12
C SER A 451 12.23 -4.04 14.42
N ASN A 452 11.43 -5.08 14.66
CA ASN A 452 11.56 -5.91 15.86
C ASN A 452 12.95 -6.54 15.98
N ILE A 453 13.52 -7.02 14.87
CA ILE A 453 14.88 -7.61 14.85
C ILE A 453 15.93 -6.60 15.31
N ALA A 454 15.82 -5.33 14.87
CA ALA A 454 16.75 -4.29 15.31
C ALA A 454 16.59 -3.95 16.80
N VAL A 455 15.36 -3.94 17.32
CA VAL A 455 15.10 -3.76 18.76
C VAL A 455 15.69 -4.93 19.55
N ASP A 456 15.54 -6.16 19.07
CA ASP A 456 16.01 -7.36 19.77
C ASP A 456 17.56 -7.38 19.82
N GLN A 457 18.24 -7.01 18.73
CA GLN A 457 19.70 -6.83 18.70
C GLN A 457 20.21 -5.75 19.67
N LEU A 458 19.53 -4.60 19.74
CA LEU A 458 19.86 -3.55 20.71
C LEU A 458 19.62 -4.04 22.15
N THR A 459 18.50 -4.70 22.38
CA THR A 459 18.11 -5.25 23.70
C THR A 459 19.17 -6.22 24.20
N GLU A 460 19.61 -7.16 23.37
CA GLU A 460 20.65 -8.12 23.72
C GLU A 460 21.96 -7.42 24.11
N LYS A 461 22.41 -6.45 23.30
CA LYS A 461 23.66 -5.71 23.58
C LYS A 461 23.57 -4.85 24.82
N ILE A 462 22.43 -4.21 25.08
CA ILE A 462 22.24 -3.43 26.31
C ILE A 462 22.20 -4.37 27.53
N HIS A 463 21.55 -5.53 27.41
CA HIS A 463 21.51 -6.52 28.50
C HIS A 463 22.90 -7.04 28.88
N GLN A 464 23.80 -7.24 27.91
CA GLN A 464 25.20 -7.63 28.15
C GLN A 464 25.96 -6.64 29.06
N THR A 465 25.50 -5.39 29.17
CA THR A 465 26.07 -4.40 30.08
C THR A 465 25.66 -4.59 31.55
N GLY A 466 24.75 -5.51 31.85
CA GLY A 466 24.22 -5.74 33.20
C GLY A 466 23.15 -4.75 33.64
N LEU A 467 22.66 -3.89 32.72
CA LEU A 467 21.50 -3.05 32.99
C LEU A 467 20.22 -3.88 33.10
N LYS A 468 19.25 -3.38 33.87
CA LYS A 468 17.88 -3.92 33.91
C LYS A 468 17.13 -3.44 32.66
N VAL A 469 16.87 -4.36 31.73
CA VAL A 469 16.23 -4.06 30.45
C VAL A 469 14.84 -4.68 30.40
N VAL A 470 13.87 -3.92 29.88
CA VAL A 470 12.52 -4.39 29.63
C VAL A 470 12.23 -4.26 28.14
N ARG A 471 11.92 -5.38 27.48
CA ARG A 471 11.52 -5.42 26.08
C ARG A 471 10.00 -5.32 26.00
N LEU A 472 9.49 -4.17 25.60
CA LEU A 472 8.05 -3.99 25.38
C LEU A 472 7.67 -4.43 23.96
N CYS A 473 6.57 -5.18 23.83
CA CYS A 473 6.07 -5.62 22.53
C CYS A 473 4.56 -5.59 22.45
N ALA A 474 4.05 -5.59 21.22
CA ALA A 474 2.61 -5.67 20.98
C ALA A 474 2.06 -7.00 21.52
N LYS A 475 0.82 -6.98 22.01
CA LYS A 475 0.13 -8.17 22.53
C LYS A 475 0.05 -9.30 21.50
N SER A 476 -0.09 -8.96 20.21
CA SER A 476 -0.12 -9.95 19.12
C SER A 476 1.22 -10.67 18.89
N ARG A 477 2.30 -10.21 19.54
CA ARG A 477 3.64 -10.80 19.46
C ARG A 477 4.06 -11.53 20.75
N GLU A 478 3.18 -11.66 21.75
CA GLU A 478 3.50 -12.36 23.00
C GLU A 478 3.78 -13.86 22.80
N ALA A 479 3.23 -14.46 21.73
CA ALA A 479 3.46 -15.86 21.38
C ALA A 479 4.73 -16.11 20.53
N ILE A 480 5.48 -15.05 20.20
CA ILE A 480 6.63 -15.15 19.29
C ILE A 480 7.91 -15.24 20.12
N ASP A 481 8.67 -16.32 19.89
CA ASP A 481 9.97 -16.50 20.49
C ASP A 481 11.06 -15.66 19.80
N SER A 482 11.98 -15.17 20.62
CA SER A 482 13.12 -14.36 20.22
C SER A 482 14.28 -14.59 21.19
N PRO A 483 15.53 -14.30 20.80
CA PRO A 483 16.69 -14.43 21.69
C PRO A 483 16.57 -13.61 23.00
N VAL A 484 15.71 -12.60 23.02
CA VAL A 484 15.48 -11.70 24.15
C VAL A 484 14.11 -11.85 24.79
N SER A 485 13.36 -12.92 24.49
CA SER A 485 12.00 -13.12 25.02
C SER A 485 11.96 -13.16 26.54
N PHE A 486 13.01 -13.65 27.22
CA PHE A 486 13.10 -13.63 28.68
C PHE A 486 13.13 -12.21 29.27
N LEU A 487 13.50 -11.20 28.47
CA LEU A 487 13.46 -9.78 28.85
C LEU A 487 12.13 -9.12 28.51
N ALA A 488 11.19 -9.81 27.85
CA ALA A 488 9.91 -9.23 27.49
C ALA A 488 9.05 -8.95 28.72
N LEU A 489 8.36 -7.80 28.73
CA LEU A 489 7.57 -7.36 29.90
C LEU A 489 6.57 -8.43 30.36
N HIS A 490 5.86 -9.07 29.43
CA HIS A 490 4.87 -10.10 29.75
C HIS A 490 5.50 -11.34 30.40
N ASN A 491 6.73 -11.72 30.00
CA ASN A 491 7.46 -12.83 30.60
C ASN A 491 8.05 -12.47 31.96
N GLN A 492 8.54 -11.25 32.13
CA GLN A 492 8.99 -10.76 33.45
C GLN A 492 7.84 -10.74 34.46
N ILE A 493 6.66 -10.22 34.07
CA ILE A 493 5.45 -10.23 34.91
C ILE A 493 5.04 -11.67 35.26
N ARG A 494 5.12 -12.61 34.30
CA ARG A 494 4.79 -14.03 34.55
C ARG A 494 5.71 -14.66 35.60
N ASN A 495 6.97 -14.24 35.65
CA ASN A 495 7.98 -14.74 36.58
C ASN A 495 8.10 -13.89 37.87
N MET A 496 7.16 -12.98 38.14
CA MET A 496 7.15 -12.21 39.39
C MET A 496 6.52 -13.02 40.53
N ASP A 497 7.36 -13.51 41.44
CA ASP A 497 6.91 -14.22 42.65
C ASP A 497 6.26 -13.30 43.69
N SER A 498 6.41 -11.98 43.54
CA SER A 498 5.83 -10.97 44.44
C SER A 498 4.30 -10.85 44.31
N MET A 499 3.67 -11.44 43.28
CA MET A 499 2.22 -11.35 43.03
C MET A 499 1.58 -12.73 42.78
N PRO A 500 1.37 -13.55 43.82
CA PRO A 500 0.84 -14.91 43.67
C PRO A 500 -0.62 -14.95 43.17
N GLU A 501 -1.44 -13.94 43.47
CA GLU A 501 -2.81 -13.84 42.94
C GLU A 501 -2.81 -13.69 41.42
N LEU A 502 -1.88 -12.89 40.89
CA LEU A 502 -1.73 -12.70 39.44
C LEU A 502 -1.30 -14.01 38.76
N GLN A 503 -0.38 -14.76 39.37
CA GLN A 503 0.06 -16.07 38.87
C GLN A 503 -1.10 -17.06 38.80
N LYS A 504 -1.94 -17.14 39.85
CA LYS A 504 -3.13 -18.01 39.85
C LYS A 504 -4.12 -17.66 38.74
N LEU A 505 -4.41 -16.37 38.56
CA LEU A 505 -5.29 -15.90 37.49
C LEU A 505 -4.68 -16.13 36.10
N GLN A 506 -3.37 -15.99 35.96
CA GLN A 506 -2.67 -16.32 34.72
C GLN A 506 -2.74 -17.81 34.42
N GLN A 507 -2.52 -18.67 35.41
CA GLN A 507 -2.61 -20.11 35.25
C GLN A 507 -4.02 -20.54 34.85
N LEU A 508 -5.04 -20.00 35.54
CA LEU A 508 -6.44 -20.25 35.19
C LEU A 508 -6.72 -19.86 33.73
N LYS A 509 -6.23 -18.67 33.32
CA LYS A 509 -6.37 -18.19 31.94
C LYS A 509 -5.66 -19.06 30.91
N ASP A 510 -4.49 -19.59 31.24
CA ASP A 510 -3.73 -20.48 30.37
C ASP A 510 -4.44 -21.85 30.22
N GLU A 511 -5.17 -22.30 31.25
CA GLU A 511 -5.93 -23.55 31.25
C GLU A 511 -7.29 -23.44 30.54
N THR A 512 -8.00 -22.33 30.73
CA THR A 512 -9.37 -22.12 30.21
C THR A 512 -9.42 -21.28 28.93
N GLY A 513 -8.35 -20.57 28.58
CA GLY A 513 -8.28 -19.59 27.48
C GLY A 513 -8.90 -18.23 27.82
N GLU A 514 -9.97 -18.22 28.62
CA GLU A 514 -10.68 -17.01 29.06
C GLU A 514 -10.98 -17.02 30.56
N LEU A 515 -11.14 -15.84 31.15
CA LEU A 515 -11.50 -15.64 32.55
C LEU A 515 -12.94 -15.13 32.67
N SER A 516 -13.57 -15.34 33.83
CA SER A 516 -14.84 -14.70 34.18
C SER A 516 -14.71 -13.17 34.12
N SER A 517 -15.81 -12.43 33.95
CA SER A 517 -15.74 -10.96 33.85
C SER A 517 -15.15 -10.31 35.12
N ALA A 518 -15.43 -10.86 36.30
CA ALA A 518 -14.86 -10.42 37.56
C ALA A 518 -13.36 -10.72 37.65
N ASP A 519 -12.95 -11.95 37.28
CA ASP A 519 -11.55 -12.38 37.30
C ASP A 519 -10.71 -11.64 36.25
N GLU A 520 -11.24 -11.41 35.06
CA GLU A 520 -10.56 -10.64 34.00
C GLU A 520 -10.35 -9.18 34.43
N LYS A 521 -11.33 -8.57 35.13
CA LYS A 521 -11.18 -7.22 35.71
C LYS A 521 -10.09 -7.22 36.78
N ARG A 522 -10.08 -8.20 37.67
CA ARG A 522 -9.07 -8.34 38.74
C ARG A 522 -7.68 -8.60 38.16
N TYR A 523 -7.57 -9.53 37.22
CA TYR A 523 -6.35 -9.85 36.49
C TYR A 523 -5.76 -8.61 35.80
N ARG A 524 -6.58 -7.84 35.08
CA ARG A 524 -6.12 -6.60 34.43
C ARG A 524 -5.69 -5.51 35.40
N ALA A 525 -6.27 -5.46 36.60
CA ALA A 525 -5.84 -4.52 37.63
C ALA A 525 -4.47 -4.93 38.18
N LEU A 526 -4.32 -6.20 38.60
CA LEU A 526 -3.06 -6.74 39.10
C LEU A 526 -1.93 -6.64 38.07
N LYS A 527 -2.20 -6.97 36.80
CA LYS A 527 -1.23 -6.86 35.70
C LYS A 527 -0.80 -5.42 35.39
N ARG A 528 -1.58 -4.40 35.77
CA ARG A 528 -1.17 -2.98 35.66
C ARG A 528 -0.35 -2.51 36.86
N THR A 529 -0.58 -3.12 38.02
CA THR A 529 0.14 -2.79 39.25
C THR A 529 1.52 -3.45 39.28
N ALA A 530 1.64 -4.66 38.73
CA ALA A 530 2.91 -5.32 38.41
C ALA A 530 3.62 -4.57 37.28
#